data_AF-A0AAU9NLS5-F1
#
_entry.id   AF-A0AAU9NLS5-F1
#
_cell.length_a   1.000
_cell.length_b   1.000
_cell.length_c   1.000
_cell.angle_alpha   90.00
_cell.angle_beta   90.00
_cell.angle_gamma   90.00
#
_symmetry.space_group_name_H-M   'P 1'
#
loop_
_entity.id
_entity.type
_entity.pdbx_description
1 polymer ?
#
loop_
_entity_poly.entity_id
_entity_poly.type
_entity_poly.pdbx_seq_one_letter_code
_entity_poly.pdbx_strand_id
1 'polypeptide(L)'
;MLFGKKPLPWTEKKPLPICRCAMAAATPSLLILHPRLILFATTLRPTPLICHQFSLHSPPLSRLPVRFAHNKHHSFSTSPLGTATPLSADNSNVNETTRAGRSGSISSPPHQVVDYSQKVDVNPPKGTRDFPPEEMRLRNWLFQNFKEVSQLFGFEEVDYPVLESEALYIRKAGEEIRDQLYCFEDRGNRRVALRPELTPSLARLVIQKGKSVALPIKWFAVGQCWRYERMTRGRRREHYQWNMDIIGVPDVTGEAELISSIVTFFKRIGITAKDVGFKISSRKVLQEVLSFYSVPESLFAKACIIIDKMGKIPMEEIKKELELVELSNDAIEDLLQVLSIKSLTELEEKLGGTGEAVSELKQLFSLAEKFGYSEWIQFDASVVRGLAYYTGIVFEGFDREGKLRAICGGGRYDRLLSTFGGDDLPACGFGFGDAVIIELLKERGLLPELPLEIENIVCSLDPNLQGAAAMVASVLRGKGQCVDLVLENKPLKWVFKRATRINARRLILVGSAEWERGMVGRPSIPSVPITVVSPQSPSLPTTSSTIDLLSLPTNYGHLLHHQSSFSPLKQHKLNHVFSLSSPPYNPLWSRSLTIGDTRTGDCQ
;
A
#
# COMPACT_ATOMS: atom_id res chain seq x y z
N MET A 1 -64.56 10.11 -11.16
CA MET A 1 -65.22 9.28 -10.13
C MET A 1 -64.15 8.33 -9.58
N LEU A 2 -63.79 8.46 -8.30
CA LEU A 2 -64.21 7.55 -7.21
C LEU A 2 -63.76 6.09 -7.41
N PHE A 3 -63.10 5.37 -6.51
CA PHE A 3 -62.36 5.62 -5.26
C PHE A 3 -61.98 4.20 -4.75
N GLY A 4 -60.79 4.03 -4.16
CA GLY A 4 -60.58 3.04 -3.08
C GLY A 4 -60.22 1.58 -3.41
N LYS A 5 -59.09 1.14 -2.83
CA LYS A 5 -59.07 0.07 -1.81
C LYS A 5 -57.81 0.18 -0.93
N LYS A 6 -58.00 0.03 0.39
CA LYS A 6 -56.93 0.02 1.40
C LYS A 6 -56.37 -1.40 1.58
N PRO A 7 -55.18 -1.53 2.19
CA PRO A 7 -54.93 -2.53 3.21
C PRO A 7 -54.76 -1.89 4.61
N LEU A 8 -55.08 -2.67 5.65
CA LEU A 8 -54.93 -2.35 7.08
C LEU A 8 -53.90 -3.33 7.72
N PRO A 9 -53.43 -3.12 8.97
CA PRO A 9 -52.00 -3.13 9.24
C PRO A 9 -51.48 -4.40 9.89
N TRP A 10 -50.15 -4.59 9.79
CA TRP A 10 -49.39 -5.49 10.66
C TRP A 10 -48.81 -4.71 11.84
N THR A 11 -49.04 -5.22 13.05
CA THR A 11 -48.58 -4.63 14.31
C THR A 11 -47.20 -5.11 14.74
N GLU A 12 -46.53 -4.29 15.53
CA GLU A 12 -45.15 -4.43 15.98
C GLU A 12 -44.85 -5.71 16.77
N LYS A 13 -43.63 -6.24 16.62
CA LYS A 13 -42.96 -7.04 17.67
C LYS A 13 -41.52 -6.55 17.86
N LYS A 14 -41.15 -6.34 19.14
CA LYS A 14 -39.83 -5.84 19.57
C LYS A 14 -38.74 -6.92 19.49
N PRO A 15 -37.44 -6.54 19.35
CA PRO A 15 -36.31 -7.47 19.28
C PRO A 15 -35.69 -7.82 20.64
N LEU A 16 -35.08 -9.00 20.73
CA LEU A 16 -34.20 -9.50 21.81
C LEU A 16 -33.21 -10.53 21.20
N PRO A 17 -32.02 -10.74 21.78
CA PRO A 17 -30.98 -9.75 21.99
C PRO A 17 -29.64 -10.16 21.33
N ILE A 18 -28.67 -9.23 21.27
CA ILE A 18 -27.36 -9.45 20.65
C ILE A 18 -26.45 -10.25 21.60
N CYS A 19 -26.02 -11.44 21.20
CA CYS A 19 -24.95 -12.18 21.88
C CYS A 19 -23.56 -11.71 21.39
N ARG A 20 -22.73 -11.21 22.31
CA ARG A 20 -21.27 -11.12 22.13
C ARG A 20 -20.63 -12.41 22.64
N CYS A 21 -19.81 -13.07 21.83
CA CYS A 21 -18.86 -14.09 22.29
C CYS A 21 -17.43 -13.67 21.90
N ALA A 22 -16.49 -13.99 22.77
CA ALA A 22 -15.10 -13.56 22.67
C ALA A 22 -14.29 -14.40 21.66
N MET A 23 -13.16 -13.87 21.22
CA MET A 23 -12.20 -14.60 20.39
C MET A 23 -11.62 -15.79 21.16
N ALA A 24 -11.94 -17.00 20.71
CA ALA A 24 -11.08 -18.18 20.86
C ALA A 24 -10.42 -18.45 19.49
N ALA A 25 -9.18 -18.93 19.49
CA ALA A 25 -8.47 -19.25 18.25
C ALA A 25 -9.22 -20.33 17.46
N ALA A 26 -9.85 -19.93 16.35
CA ALA A 26 -10.64 -20.83 15.54
C ALA A 26 -9.73 -21.72 14.69
N THR A 27 -9.69 -23.02 15.02
CA THR A 27 -9.41 -24.05 14.00
C THR A 27 -10.36 -23.84 12.82
N PRO A 28 -9.90 -24.00 11.56
CA PRO A 28 -10.71 -23.72 10.38
C PRO A 28 -12.00 -24.55 10.41
N SER A 29 -13.10 -23.87 10.70
CA SER A 29 -14.41 -24.49 10.84
C SER A 29 -15.00 -24.63 9.45
N LEU A 30 -14.93 -25.84 8.90
CA LEU A 30 -15.37 -26.14 7.53
C LEU A 30 -16.89 -25.97 7.42
N LEU A 31 -17.33 -24.76 7.07
CA LEU A 31 -18.74 -24.41 6.98
C LEU A 31 -19.33 -24.87 5.64
N ILE A 32 -19.53 -26.19 5.49
CA ILE A 32 -20.17 -26.76 4.30
C ILE A 32 -21.66 -26.39 4.30
N LEU A 33 -22.04 -25.38 3.51
CA LEU A 33 -23.44 -25.08 3.21
C LEU A 33 -24.00 -26.10 2.18
N HIS A 34 -24.22 -27.33 2.63
CA HIS A 34 -24.84 -28.37 1.81
C HIS A 34 -26.37 -28.43 2.02
N PRO A 35 -27.20 -28.35 0.97
CA PRO A 35 -28.60 -28.72 1.09
C PRO A 35 -28.70 -30.25 1.22
N ARG A 36 -29.05 -30.71 2.44
CA ARG A 36 -29.38 -32.10 2.81
C ARG A 36 -28.31 -33.18 2.54
N LEU A 37 -27.60 -33.57 3.60
CA LEU A 37 -27.25 -34.99 3.84
C LEU A 37 -26.90 -35.20 5.32
N ILE A 38 -27.39 -36.30 5.90
CA ILE A 38 -27.15 -36.70 7.30
C ILE A 38 -26.08 -37.79 7.28
N LEU A 39 -24.99 -37.64 8.02
CA LEU A 39 -24.17 -38.79 8.41
C LEU A 39 -23.46 -38.56 9.76
N PHE A 40 -23.17 -39.66 10.45
CA PHE A 40 -22.72 -39.69 11.85
C PHE A 40 -21.25 -39.27 12.03
N ALA A 41 -20.97 -38.54 13.11
CA ALA A 41 -19.60 -38.25 13.55
C ALA A 41 -19.14 -39.28 14.61
N THR A 42 -18.02 -39.95 14.37
CA THR A 42 -17.30 -40.74 15.38
C THR A 42 -16.18 -39.92 16.02
N THR A 43 -16.08 -39.97 17.35
CA THR A 43 -15.17 -39.12 18.14
C THR A 43 -13.75 -39.69 18.22
N LEU A 44 -12.74 -38.87 17.92
CA LEU A 44 -11.34 -39.12 18.29
C LEU A 44 -10.86 -38.08 19.33
N ARG A 45 -10.13 -38.54 20.34
CA ARG A 45 -9.62 -37.71 21.46
C ARG A 45 -8.27 -37.08 21.10
N PRO A 46 -7.95 -35.85 21.57
CA PRO A 46 -6.62 -35.26 21.40
C PRO A 46 -5.66 -35.66 22.54
N THR A 47 -4.37 -35.82 22.20
CA THR A 47 -3.23 -35.88 23.13
C THR A 47 -2.58 -34.49 23.30
N PRO A 48 -1.94 -34.18 24.44
CA PRO A 48 -1.48 -32.82 24.74
C PRO A 48 -0.17 -32.43 24.04
N LEU A 49 -0.01 -31.11 23.86
CA LEU A 49 1.19 -30.47 23.30
C LEU A 49 2.36 -30.46 24.28
N ILE A 50 3.58 -30.66 23.76
CA ILE A 50 4.83 -30.35 24.47
C ILE A 50 5.24 -28.90 24.15
N CYS A 51 5.59 -28.15 25.19
CA CYS A 51 5.95 -26.74 25.09
C CYS A 51 7.47 -26.58 24.97
N HIS A 52 7.96 -26.09 23.81
CA HIS A 52 9.36 -25.68 23.68
C HIS A 52 9.53 -24.21 24.09
N GLN A 53 10.35 -23.97 25.12
CA GLN A 53 10.77 -22.63 25.52
C GLN A 53 11.84 -22.10 24.55
N PHE A 54 11.66 -20.86 24.09
CA PHE A 54 12.73 -20.11 23.43
C PHE A 54 13.73 -19.61 24.49
N SER A 55 14.99 -20.00 24.36
CA SER A 55 16.09 -19.41 25.13
C SER A 55 16.87 -18.43 24.25
N LEU A 56 17.03 -17.20 24.72
CA LEU A 56 17.87 -16.20 24.06
C LEU A 56 19.35 -16.50 24.35
N HIS A 57 20.17 -16.60 23.31
CA HIS A 57 21.62 -16.67 23.42
C HIS A 57 22.28 -15.61 22.55
N SER A 58 23.09 -14.74 23.18
CA SER A 58 23.92 -13.75 22.51
C SER A 58 25.26 -14.37 22.08
N PRO A 59 25.76 -14.12 20.86
CA PRO A 59 27.08 -14.59 20.46
C PRO A 59 28.21 -13.69 21.01
N PRO A 60 29.42 -14.23 21.24
CA PRO A 60 30.54 -13.49 21.81
C PRO A 60 31.32 -12.66 20.77
N LEU A 61 31.98 -11.60 21.25
CA LEU A 61 32.91 -10.76 20.48
C LEU A 61 34.26 -11.47 20.25
N SER A 62 34.65 -11.69 18.99
CA SER A 62 35.99 -12.14 18.61
C SER A 62 36.81 -11.00 17.97
N ARG A 63 37.93 -10.62 18.60
CA ARG A 63 38.92 -9.67 18.04
C ARG A 63 39.82 -10.37 17.01
N LEU A 64 40.14 -9.68 15.92
CA LEU A 64 41.29 -10.02 15.04
C LEU A 64 42.08 -8.75 14.67
N PRO A 65 43.40 -8.86 14.38
CA PRO A 65 44.32 -7.73 14.46
C PRO A 65 44.57 -7.02 13.12
N VAL A 66 44.82 -5.71 13.19
CA VAL A 66 45.34 -4.91 12.07
C VAL A 66 46.87 -5.07 11.98
N ARG A 67 47.38 -5.43 10.80
CA ARG A 67 48.83 -5.33 10.50
C ARG A 67 49.10 -4.07 9.69
N PHE A 68 49.92 -3.18 10.25
CA PHE A 68 50.59 -2.13 9.48
C PHE A 68 51.87 -2.68 8.83
N ALA A 69 52.19 -2.19 7.64
CA ALA A 69 53.50 -2.34 7.02
C ALA A 69 54.04 -0.96 6.62
N HIS A 70 55.33 -0.74 6.89
CA HIS A 70 56.07 0.50 6.62
C HIS A 70 57.25 0.19 5.70
N ASN A 71 57.51 1.08 4.74
CA ASN A 71 58.84 1.45 4.19
C ASN A 71 58.60 2.74 3.38
N LYS A 72 59.27 3.88 3.60
CA LYS A 72 60.73 4.20 3.52
C LYS A 72 61.30 3.92 2.12
N HIS A 73 62.06 4.80 1.46
CA HIS A 73 62.44 6.20 1.69
C HIS A 73 63.03 6.79 0.38
N HIS A 74 63.49 8.06 0.43
CA HIS A 74 64.34 8.82 -0.51
C HIS A 74 63.63 9.78 -1.49
N SER A 75 64.10 11.02 -1.77
CA SER A 75 64.80 12.12 -1.05
C SER A 75 65.56 12.99 -2.07
N PHE A 76 65.48 14.33 -1.92
CA PHE A 76 66.24 15.40 -2.62
C PHE A 76 65.88 15.68 -4.12
N SER A 77 66.00 16.91 -4.70
CA SER A 77 66.43 18.23 -4.15
C SER A 77 65.85 19.46 -4.89
N THR A 78 65.81 20.61 -4.19
CA THR A 78 66.02 22.04 -4.60
C THR A 78 65.53 22.65 -5.94
N SER A 79 64.83 23.79 -5.80
CA SER A 79 64.51 24.91 -6.73
C SER A 79 65.76 25.76 -7.14
N PRO A 80 65.69 27.00 -7.73
CA PRO A 80 64.57 27.81 -8.30
C PRO A 80 64.92 28.58 -9.63
N LEU A 81 64.19 29.68 -9.94
CA LEU A 81 64.33 30.70 -11.02
C LEU A 81 63.89 30.28 -12.44
N GLY A 82 63.33 31.17 -13.28
CA GLY A 82 62.90 32.56 -13.06
C GLY A 82 62.51 33.29 -14.37
N THR A 83 61.56 34.24 -14.27
CA THR A 83 61.33 35.42 -15.16
C THR A 83 61.42 35.29 -16.70
N ALA A 84 60.30 35.52 -17.41
CA ALA A 84 60.19 36.57 -18.44
C ALA A 84 58.76 36.74 -19.02
N THR A 85 58.19 37.92 -18.79
CA THR A 85 57.10 38.62 -19.52
C THR A 85 57.60 39.24 -20.86
N PRO A 86 56.77 39.93 -21.70
CA PRO A 86 55.30 40.01 -21.82
C PRO A 86 54.80 40.06 -23.30
N LEU A 87 53.54 40.53 -23.52
CA LEU A 87 53.00 41.18 -24.73
C LEU A 87 52.70 40.26 -25.95
N SER A 88 51.71 40.51 -26.81
CA SER A 88 50.49 41.34 -26.74
C SER A 88 49.69 41.15 -28.05
N ALA A 89 48.41 41.53 -28.05
CA ALA A 89 47.56 41.75 -29.23
C ALA A 89 47.24 40.50 -30.09
N ASP A 90 46.14 40.45 -30.83
CA ASP A 90 44.76 40.96 -30.71
C ASP A 90 44.01 40.41 -31.94
N ASN A 91 42.68 40.47 -31.93
CA ASN A 91 41.83 40.47 -33.14
C ASN A 91 41.83 39.27 -34.12
N SER A 92 40.90 38.36 -33.83
CA SER A 92 39.63 38.18 -34.57
C SER A 92 39.61 37.66 -36.03
N ASN A 93 38.88 36.54 -36.19
CA ASN A 93 38.15 36.07 -37.39
C ASN A 93 39.03 35.72 -38.63
N VAL A 94 38.73 34.70 -39.44
CA VAL A 94 37.44 34.21 -39.94
C VAL A 94 37.45 32.67 -40.06
N ASN A 95 36.26 32.07 -40.10
CA ASN A 95 36.01 30.63 -40.36
C ASN A 95 36.74 30.08 -41.59
N GLU A 96 37.25 28.84 -41.48
CA GLU A 96 37.09 27.87 -42.57
C GLU A 96 36.96 26.44 -42.02
N THR A 97 35.98 25.69 -42.52
CA THR A 97 35.65 24.33 -42.04
C THR A 97 36.15 23.29 -43.02
N THR A 98 37.22 22.57 -42.68
CA THR A 98 37.55 21.29 -43.31
C THR A 98 37.97 20.24 -42.28
N ARG A 99 37.63 18.97 -42.55
CA ARG A 99 37.79 17.85 -41.62
C ARG A 99 39.22 17.28 -41.65
N ALA A 100 39.81 17.07 -40.48
CA ALA A 100 40.81 16.02 -40.27
C ALA A 100 40.73 15.52 -38.82
N GLY A 101 40.64 14.19 -38.62
CA GLY A 101 40.52 13.61 -37.29
C GLY A 101 41.86 13.50 -36.56
N ARG A 102 41.82 13.47 -35.22
CA ARG A 102 42.93 12.99 -34.38
C ARG A 102 42.40 12.31 -33.13
N SER A 103 43.14 11.31 -32.67
CA SER A 103 42.89 10.53 -31.46
C SER A 103 42.88 11.43 -30.22
N GLY A 104 41.77 11.40 -29.48
CA GLY A 104 41.67 11.99 -28.15
C GLY A 104 41.75 10.89 -27.09
N SER A 105 42.77 10.95 -26.24
CA SER A 105 42.80 10.18 -24.99
C SER A 105 41.62 10.57 -24.11
N ILE A 106 41.02 9.60 -23.43
CA ILE A 106 39.92 9.84 -22.50
C ILE A 106 40.48 10.59 -21.29
N SER A 107 40.26 11.90 -21.23
CA SER A 107 40.44 12.67 -20.00
C SER A 107 39.30 12.35 -19.04
N SER A 108 39.63 12.09 -17.78
CA SER A 108 38.64 12.03 -16.71
C SER A 108 37.83 13.33 -16.70
N PRO A 109 36.51 13.29 -16.44
CA PRO A 109 35.70 14.50 -16.40
C PRO A 109 36.28 15.47 -15.36
N PRO A 110 36.35 16.78 -15.65
CA PRO A 110 36.88 17.73 -14.69
C PRO A 110 36.04 17.68 -13.42
N HIS A 111 36.70 17.55 -12.27
CA HIS A 111 36.05 17.77 -10.98
C HIS A 111 35.54 19.21 -10.95
N GLN A 112 34.27 19.41 -11.28
CA GLN A 112 33.61 20.69 -11.09
C GLN A 112 33.68 21.03 -9.61
N VAL A 113 34.37 22.12 -9.29
CA VAL A 113 34.32 22.73 -7.97
C VAL A 113 32.87 23.17 -7.78
N VAL A 114 32.12 22.41 -6.97
CA VAL A 114 30.72 22.71 -6.70
C VAL A 114 30.69 24.00 -5.88
N ASP A 115 30.18 25.06 -6.50
CA ASP A 115 29.99 26.35 -5.83
C ASP A 115 28.82 26.24 -4.84
N TYR A 116 29.16 25.96 -3.58
CA TYR A 116 28.20 25.87 -2.47
C TYR A 116 27.49 27.19 -2.15
N SER A 117 27.79 28.31 -2.82
CA SER A 117 27.09 29.58 -2.63
C SER A 117 25.76 29.69 -3.40
N GLN A 118 25.51 28.82 -4.38
CA GLN A 118 24.28 28.87 -5.17
C GLN A 118 23.07 28.29 -4.41
N LYS A 119 21.93 28.99 -4.50
CA LYS A 119 20.65 28.47 -3.99
C LYS A 119 20.26 27.22 -4.77
N VAL A 120 20.11 26.11 -4.06
CA VAL A 120 19.67 24.82 -4.62
C VAL A 120 18.27 24.95 -5.21
N ASP A 121 18.03 24.34 -6.37
CA ASP A 121 16.68 24.15 -6.90
C ASP A 121 15.92 23.16 -6.00
N VAL A 122 14.86 23.63 -5.36
CA VAL A 122 14.05 22.87 -4.41
C VAL A 122 12.88 22.15 -5.07
N ASN A 123 12.70 22.28 -6.39
CA ASN A 123 11.64 21.56 -7.10
C ASN A 123 11.97 20.06 -7.22
N PRO A 124 10.98 19.16 -7.08
CA PRO A 124 11.20 17.74 -7.30
C PRO A 124 11.50 17.48 -8.79
N PRO A 125 12.22 16.39 -9.14
CA PRO A 125 12.56 16.06 -10.52
C PRO A 125 11.34 16.07 -11.45
N LYS A 126 11.50 16.69 -12.63
CA LYS A 126 10.40 16.94 -13.58
C LYS A 126 9.54 15.69 -13.84
N GLY A 127 8.29 15.75 -13.38
CA GLY A 127 7.29 14.69 -13.55
C GLY A 127 7.14 13.72 -12.39
N THR A 128 7.82 13.98 -11.28
CA THR A 128 7.60 13.37 -9.96
C THR A 128 6.72 14.27 -9.08
N ARG A 129 6.40 13.84 -7.86
CA ARG A 129 5.50 14.51 -6.92
C ARG A 129 6.04 14.45 -5.50
N ASP A 130 6.03 15.59 -4.82
CA ASP A 130 6.06 15.62 -3.35
C ASP A 130 4.64 15.40 -2.81
N PHE A 131 4.54 14.83 -1.61
CA PHE A 131 3.27 14.60 -0.92
C PHE A 131 3.27 15.35 0.42
N PRO A 132 2.84 16.64 0.45
CA PRO A 132 2.63 17.34 1.71
C PRO A 132 1.57 16.63 2.59
N PRO A 133 1.47 16.93 3.90
CA PRO A 133 0.63 16.17 4.83
C PRO A 133 -0.82 15.96 4.38
N GLU A 134 -1.41 16.93 3.68
CA GLU A 134 -2.80 16.87 3.20
C GLU A 134 -2.96 15.82 2.09
N GLU A 135 -2.08 15.87 1.08
CA GLU A 135 -2.03 14.89 -0.02
C GLU A 135 -1.59 13.51 0.45
N MET A 136 -0.69 13.45 1.43
CA MET A 136 -0.24 12.20 2.05
C MET A 136 -1.37 11.51 2.82
N ARG A 137 -2.24 12.25 3.52
CA ARG A 137 -3.44 11.66 4.14
C ARG A 137 -4.41 11.10 3.10
N LEU A 138 -4.63 11.81 2.00
CA LEU A 138 -5.45 11.32 0.88
C LEU A 138 -4.85 10.06 0.23
N ARG A 139 -3.53 10.03 0.00
CA ARG A 139 -2.82 8.85 -0.52
C ARG A 139 -2.94 7.65 0.42
N ASN A 140 -2.73 7.88 1.72
CA ASN A 140 -2.85 6.82 2.73
C ASN A 140 -4.29 6.28 2.81
N TRP A 141 -5.31 7.15 2.73
CA TRP A 141 -6.71 6.71 2.63
C TRP A 141 -6.94 5.83 1.40
N LEU A 142 -6.46 6.24 0.22
CA LEU A 142 -6.61 5.47 -1.01
C LEU A 142 -5.94 4.10 -0.89
N PHE A 143 -4.69 4.07 -0.41
CA PHE A 143 -3.91 2.83 -0.29
C PHE A 143 -4.47 1.90 0.80
N GLN A 144 -5.06 2.45 1.86
CA GLN A 144 -5.74 1.66 2.87
C GLN A 144 -6.98 0.97 2.29
N ASN A 145 -7.75 1.65 1.44
CA ASN A 145 -8.87 1.02 0.73
C ASN A 145 -8.37 -0.09 -0.24
N PHE A 146 -7.28 0.11 -0.97
CA PHE A 146 -6.66 -0.93 -1.81
C PHE A 146 -6.23 -2.17 -0.99
N LYS A 147 -5.52 -1.95 0.12
CA LYS A 147 -5.05 -3.01 1.03
C LYS A 147 -6.21 -3.81 1.62
N GLU A 148 -7.22 -3.12 2.18
CA GLU A 148 -8.35 -3.78 2.82
C GLU A 148 -9.23 -4.54 1.82
N VAL A 149 -9.42 -4.04 0.60
CA VAL A 149 -10.11 -4.79 -0.46
C VAL A 149 -9.29 -6.01 -0.88
N SER A 150 -7.97 -5.89 -1.02
CA SER A 150 -7.12 -7.04 -1.34
C SER A 150 -7.19 -8.13 -0.26
N GLN A 151 -7.14 -7.74 1.01
CA GLN A 151 -7.28 -8.63 2.17
C GLN A 151 -8.67 -9.27 2.26
N LEU A 152 -9.75 -8.53 1.94
CA LEU A 152 -11.12 -9.07 1.89
C LEU A 152 -11.26 -10.20 0.86
N PHE A 153 -10.52 -10.13 -0.24
CA PHE A 153 -10.44 -11.18 -1.26
C PHE A 153 -9.35 -12.23 -0.97
N GLY A 154 -8.73 -12.20 0.21
CA GLY A 154 -7.72 -13.18 0.62
C GLY A 154 -6.40 -13.10 -0.14
N PHE A 155 -6.03 -11.93 -0.67
CA PHE A 155 -4.72 -11.71 -1.27
C PHE A 155 -3.67 -11.32 -0.21
N GLU A 156 -2.47 -11.86 -0.35
CA GLU A 156 -1.32 -11.53 0.52
C GLU A 156 -0.51 -10.35 -0.03
N GLU A 157 0.00 -9.49 0.86
CA GLU A 157 0.79 -8.32 0.45
C GLU A 157 2.25 -8.70 0.17
N VAL A 158 2.76 -8.26 -0.98
CA VAL A 158 4.16 -8.42 -1.40
C VAL A 158 4.72 -7.09 -1.93
N ASP A 159 6.04 -6.93 -1.87
CA ASP A 159 6.75 -5.82 -2.53
C ASP A 159 8.09 -6.33 -3.07
N TYR A 160 8.67 -5.52 -3.95
CA TYR A 160 9.89 -5.80 -4.69
C TYR A 160 10.80 -4.56 -4.62
N PRO A 161 12.10 -4.67 -4.94
CA PRO A 161 12.92 -3.49 -5.20
C PRO A 161 12.30 -2.59 -6.27
N VAL A 162 12.38 -1.27 -6.11
CA VAL A 162 12.01 -0.31 -7.17
C VAL A 162 13.04 -0.30 -8.31
N LEU A 163 14.29 -0.65 -8.00
CA LEU A 163 15.40 -0.80 -8.93
C LEU A 163 15.60 -2.29 -9.26
N GLU A 164 15.43 -2.65 -10.52
CA GLU A 164 15.51 -4.01 -11.05
C GLU A 164 16.50 -4.08 -12.21
N SER A 165 16.86 -5.29 -12.67
CA SER A 165 17.69 -5.43 -13.88
C SER A 165 16.94 -4.92 -15.11
N GLU A 166 17.61 -4.15 -15.97
CA GLU A 166 17.03 -3.67 -17.24
C GLU A 166 16.52 -4.83 -18.13
N ALA A 167 17.19 -6.00 -18.03
CA ALA A 167 16.86 -7.20 -18.79
C ALA A 167 15.47 -7.80 -18.49
N LEU A 168 14.83 -7.46 -17.36
CA LEU A 168 13.44 -7.85 -17.07
C LEU A 168 12.44 -7.21 -18.03
N TYR A 169 12.73 -6.00 -18.53
CA TYR A 169 11.76 -5.17 -19.26
C TYR A 169 12.01 -5.14 -20.77
N ILE A 170 13.26 -5.30 -21.22
CA ILE A 170 13.60 -5.30 -22.66
C ILE A 170 13.07 -6.54 -23.40
N ARG A 171 13.02 -7.72 -22.75
CA ARG A 171 12.73 -9.02 -23.40
C ARG A 171 11.37 -9.12 -24.13
N LYS A 172 10.43 -8.21 -23.89
CA LYS A 172 9.04 -8.34 -24.37
C LYS A 172 8.52 -7.22 -25.26
N ALA A 173 9.27 -6.14 -25.41
CA ALA A 173 8.65 -4.85 -25.71
C ALA A 173 9.21 -4.12 -26.95
N GLY A 174 10.10 -4.77 -27.70
CA GLY A 174 10.87 -4.11 -28.75
C GLY A 174 11.82 -3.03 -28.19
N GLU A 175 12.49 -2.31 -29.08
CA GLU A 175 13.39 -1.23 -28.67
C GLU A 175 12.62 0.01 -28.15
N GLU A 176 11.38 0.23 -28.61
CA GLU A 176 10.56 1.41 -28.28
C GLU A 176 10.27 1.60 -26.78
N ILE A 177 10.16 0.51 -26.00
CA ILE A 177 9.98 0.64 -24.55
C ILE A 177 11.26 1.14 -23.86
N ARG A 178 12.46 0.85 -24.39
CA ARG A 178 13.72 1.30 -23.75
C ARG A 178 13.78 2.82 -23.64
N ASP A 179 13.28 3.53 -24.65
CA ASP A 179 13.22 5.01 -24.65
C ASP A 179 12.22 5.57 -23.62
N GLN A 180 11.32 4.72 -23.12
CA GLN A 180 10.36 5.00 -22.05
C GLN A 180 10.79 4.43 -20.68
N LEU A 181 11.95 3.76 -20.58
CA LEU A 181 12.49 3.26 -19.31
C LEU A 181 13.40 4.31 -18.65
N TYR A 182 13.26 4.47 -17.32
CA TYR A 182 14.30 5.08 -16.49
C TYR A 182 15.44 4.07 -16.27
N CYS A 183 16.27 3.86 -17.30
CA CYS A 183 17.41 2.96 -17.29
C CYS A 183 18.75 3.70 -17.10
N PHE A 184 19.71 3.06 -16.44
CA PHE A 184 21.06 3.56 -16.26
C PHE A 184 22.05 2.44 -15.96
N GLU A 185 23.34 2.77 -15.94
CA GLU A 185 24.41 1.89 -15.48
C GLU A 185 24.78 2.25 -14.04
N ASP A 186 24.83 1.26 -13.15
CA ASP A 186 25.23 1.47 -11.76
C ASP A 186 26.76 1.49 -11.58
N ARG A 187 27.24 1.79 -10.36
CA ARG A 187 28.68 1.83 -10.05
C ARG A 187 29.40 0.47 -10.16
N GLY A 188 28.67 -0.63 -10.36
CA GLY A 188 29.20 -1.96 -10.63
C GLY A 188 29.15 -2.32 -12.12
N ASN A 189 28.93 -1.34 -13.00
CA ASN A 189 28.77 -1.48 -14.44
C ASN A 189 27.59 -2.39 -14.84
N ARG A 190 26.53 -2.43 -14.02
CA ARG A 190 25.32 -3.22 -14.27
C ARG A 190 24.20 -2.35 -14.82
N ARG A 191 23.55 -2.85 -15.87
CA ARG A 191 22.37 -2.24 -16.47
C ARG A 191 21.13 -2.49 -15.61
N VAL A 192 20.58 -1.40 -15.08
CA VAL A 192 19.44 -1.38 -14.16
C VAL A 192 18.38 -0.39 -14.63
N ALA A 193 17.13 -0.61 -14.22
CA ALA A 193 16.01 0.28 -14.48
C ALA A 193 15.14 0.46 -13.24
N LEU A 194 14.57 1.66 -13.10
CA LEU A 194 13.42 1.86 -12.22
C LEU A 194 12.21 1.19 -12.85
N ARG A 195 11.50 0.35 -12.10
CA ARG A 195 10.42 -0.50 -12.61
C ARG A 195 9.29 0.31 -13.28
N PRO A 196 8.90 0.04 -14.53
CA PRO A 196 7.75 0.67 -15.19
C PRO A 196 6.40 0.09 -14.76
N GLU A 197 6.39 -1.16 -14.28
CA GLU A 197 5.23 -1.94 -13.83
C GLU A 197 5.71 -3.00 -12.81
N LEU A 198 4.77 -3.65 -12.10
CA LEU A 198 5.08 -4.64 -11.06
C LEU A 198 5.13 -6.09 -11.57
N THR A 199 4.44 -6.41 -12.68
CA THR A 199 4.24 -7.78 -13.17
C THR A 199 5.55 -8.54 -13.48
N PRO A 200 6.59 -7.93 -14.07
CA PRO A 200 7.89 -8.61 -14.25
C PRO A 200 8.62 -8.89 -12.93
N SER A 201 8.49 -8.03 -11.92
CA SER A 201 9.05 -8.27 -10.58
C SER A 201 8.31 -9.40 -9.85
N LEU A 202 6.99 -9.48 -10.00
CA LEU A 202 6.18 -10.62 -9.55
C LEU A 202 6.68 -11.92 -10.18
N ALA A 203 6.76 -11.97 -11.51
CA ALA A 203 7.21 -13.17 -12.23
C ALA A 203 8.63 -13.59 -11.79
N ARG A 204 9.57 -12.63 -11.63
CA ARG A 204 10.90 -12.89 -11.08
C ARG A 204 10.85 -13.53 -9.69
N LEU A 205 10.01 -13.01 -8.78
CA LEU A 205 9.90 -13.53 -7.42
C LEU A 205 9.28 -14.95 -7.40
N VAL A 206 8.25 -15.19 -8.21
CA VAL A 206 7.61 -16.52 -8.32
C VAL A 206 8.58 -17.56 -8.88
N ILE A 207 9.33 -17.23 -9.94
CA ILE A 207 10.38 -18.11 -10.47
C ILE A 207 11.47 -18.37 -9.44
N GLN A 208 11.93 -17.33 -8.72
CA GLN A 208 12.93 -17.46 -7.65
C GLN A 208 12.46 -18.36 -6.50
N LYS A 209 11.16 -18.33 -6.17
CA LYS A 209 10.54 -19.19 -5.16
C LYS A 209 10.32 -20.62 -5.67
N GLY A 210 9.99 -20.79 -6.95
CA GLY A 210 9.66 -22.07 -7.55
C GLY A 210 8.63 -22.86 -6.73
N LYS A 211 8.87 -24.15 -6.53
CA LYS A 211 7.98 -25.08 -5.81
C LYS A 211 7.85 -24.82 -4.30
N SER A 212 8.50 -23.79 -3.74
CA SER A 212 8.35 -23.42 -2.32
C SER A 212 7.07 -22.61 -2.02
N VAL A 213 6.36 -22.15 -3.06
CA VAL A 213 5.08 -21.44 -2.93
C VAL A 213 3.97 -22.36 -3.46
N ALA A 214 2.91 -22.51 -2.67
CA ALA A 214 1.74 -23.30 -3.06
C ALA A 214 0.85 -22.52 -4.05
N LEU A 215 0.20 -23.26 -4.95
CA LEU A 215 -0.79 -22.71 -5.88
C LEU A 215 -2.21 -22.99 -5.35
N PRO A 216 -3.20 -22.12 -5.64
CA PRO A 216 -3.07 -20.86 -6.37
C PRO A 216 -2.44 -19.75 -5.51
N ILE A 217 -1.62 -18.91 -6.14
CA ILE A 217 -1.11 -17.67 -5.55
C ILE A 217 -2.14 -16.57 -5.76
N LYS A 218 -2.45 -15.81 -4.70
CA LYS A 218 -3.22 -14.55 -4.77
C LYS A 218 -2.39 -13.47 -4.08
N TRP A 219 -1.61 -12.70 -4.84
CA TRP A 219 -0.71 -11.67 -4.30
C TRP A 219 -1.08 -10.27 -4.77
N PHE A 220 -0.88 -9.28 -3.91
CA PHE A 220 -1.11 -7.87 -4.23
C PHE A 220 0.06 -6.98 -3.80
N ALA A 221 0.21 -5.85 -4.47
CA ALA A 221 1.21 -4.83 -4.15
C ALA A 221 0.64 -3.43 -4.38
N VAL A 222 1.13 -2.43 -3.65
CA VAL A 222 0.85 -1.00 -3.94
C VAL A 222 2.19 -0.29 -4.14
N GLY A 223 2.76 -0.46 -5.32
CA GLY A 223 4.15 -0.08 -5.62
C GLY A 223 4.28 1.20 -6.43
N GLN A 224 5.38 1.93 -6.25
CA GLN A 224 5.76 3.04 -7.12
C GLN A 224 6.37 2.51 -8.44
N CYS A 225 5.98 3.11 -9.56
CA CYS A 225 6.36 2.75 -10.92
C CYS A 225 6.74 3.98 -11.77
N TRP A 226 7.71 3.80 -12.68
CA TRP A 226 8.46 4.87 -13.34
C TRP A 226 8.50 4.73 -14.87
N ARG A 227 8.22 5.81 -15.59
CA ARG A 227 8.27 5.89 -17.06
C ARG A 227 8.84 7.21 -17.55
N TYR A 228 9.65 7.15 -18.61
CA TYR A 228 10.29 8.30 -19.22
C TYR A 228 9.48 8.81 -20.42
N GLU A 229 8.37 9.50 -20.13
CA GLU A 229 7.45 9.98 -21.18
C GLU A 229 7.14 11.49 -21.07
N ARG A 230 6.46 12.02 -22.09
CA ARG A 230 5.77 13.32 -22.04
C ARG A 230 4.55 13.20 -21.12
N MET A 231 4.47 14.08 -20.13
CA MET A 231 3.37 14.11 -19.17
C MET A 231 2.07 14.60 -19.81
N THR A 232 0.94 14.01 -19.41
CA THR A 232 -0.41 14.45 -19.75
C THR A 232 -1.34 14.35 -18.51
N ARG A 233 -2.60 14.77 -18.60
CA ARG A 233 -3.54 14.67 -17.48
C ARG A 233 -3.70 13.20 -17.05
N GLY A 234 -3.55 12.92 -15.76
CA GLY A 234 -3.51 11.56 -15.21
C GLY A 234 -2.27 10.71 -15.58
N ARG A 235 -1.31 11.22 -16.35
CA ARG A 235 -0.08 10.50 -16.77
C ARG A 235 1.18 11.29 -16.39
N ARG A 236 1.81 10.85 -15.30
CA ARG A 236 3.08 11.39 -14.78
C ARG A 236 4.23 10.41 -15.03
N ARG A 237 5.47 10.85 -14.79
CA ARG A 237 6.68 10.01 -14.92
C ARG A 237 6.86 9.04 -13.75
N GLU A 238 6.40 9.45 -12.58
CA GLU A 238 6.21 8.62 -11.40
C GLU A 238 4.71 8.43 -11.17
N HIS A 239 4.30 7.23 -10.72
CA HIS A 239 2.95 6.96 -10.24
C HIS A 239 2.95 5.77 -9.29
N TYR A 240 1.87 5.59 -8.51
CA TYR A 240 1.66 4.37 -7.73
C TYR A 240 0.63 3.49 -8.43
N GLN A 241 0.86 2.19 -8.38
CA GLN A 241 0.02 1.17 -8.98
C GLN A 241 -0.37 0.15 -7.92
N TRP A 242 -1.67 -0.03 -7.72
CA TRP A 242 -2.23 -1.18 -7.02
C TRP A 242 -2.31 -2.33 -8.03
N ASN A 243 -1.56 -3.39 -7.75
CA ASN A 243 -1.59 -4.64 -8.50
C ASN A 243 -2.26 -5.72 -7.66
N MET A 244 -3.09 -6.53 -8.30
CA MET A 244 -3.54 -7.82 -7.79
C MET A 244 -3.36 -8.85 -8.90
N ASP A 245 -2.76 -9.99 -8.56
CA ASP A 245 -2.39 -11.01 -9.51
C ASP A 245 -2.70 -12.41 -8.93
N ILE A 246 -3.32 -13.25 -9.74
CA ILE A 246 -3.66 -14.65 -9.44
C ILE A 246 -2.82 -15.53 -10.36
N ILE A 247 -2.14 -16.54 -9.80
CA ILE A 247 -1.29 -17.47 -10.54
C ILE A 247 -1.64 -18.91 -10.16
N GLY A 248 -1.70 -19.82 -11.14
CA GLY A 248 -2.09 -21.21 -11.01
C GLY A 248 -3.58 -21.48 -11.24
N VAL A 249 -4.34 -20.50 -11.75
CA VAL A 249 -5.77 -20.65 -12.08
C VAL A 249 -5.95 -20.53 -13.61
N PRO A 250 -6.30 -21.61 -14.32
CA PRO A 250 -6.49 -21.58 -15.77
C PRO A 250 -7.82 -20.94 -16.19
N ASP A 251 -8.90 -21.22 -15.47
CA ASP A 251 -10.24 -20.76 -15.83
C ASP A 251 -10.44 -19.26 -15.62
N VAL A 252 -11.36 -18.67 -16.39
CA VAL A 252 -11.77 -17.25 -16.33
C VAL A 252 -12.34 -16.78 -14.98
N THR A 253 -12.43 -17.69 -14.00
CA THR A 253 -12.75 -17.38 -12.60
C THR A 253 -11.72 -16.44 -11.96
N GLY A 254 -10.46 -16.49 -12.38
CA GLY A 254 -9.42 -15.55 -11.91
C GLY A 254 -9.73 -14.12 -12.33
N GLU A 255 -10.05 -13.91 -13.60
CA GLU A 255 -10.46 -12.62 -14.15
C GLU A 255 -11.77 -12.11 -13.53
N ALA A 256 -12.72 -13.01 -13.24
CA ALA A 256 -13.96 -12.66 -12.57
C ALA A 256 -13.74 -12.14 -11.14
N GLU A 257 -12.92 -12.85 -10.36
CA GLU A 257 -12.51 -12.47 -9.00
C GLU A 257 -11.79 -11.11 -8.98
N LEU A 258 -10.89 -10.87 -9.95
CA LEU A 258 -10.13 -9.63 -10.08
C LEU A 258 -11.02 -8.43 -10.45
N ILE A 259 -11.96 -8.59 -11.39
CA ILE A 259 -12.92 -7.52 -11.71
C ILE A 259 -13.85 -7.26 -10.50
N SER A 260 -14.27 -8.31 -9.81
CA SER A 260 -15.08 -8.20 -8.58
C SER A 260 -14.38 -7.40 -7.47
N SER A 261 -13.06 -7.56 -7.29
CA SER A 261 -12.32 -6.79 -6.28
C SER A 261 -12.26 -5.30 -6.64
N ILE A 262 -12.03 -4.94 -7.91
CA ILE A 262 -12.05 -3.53 -8.36
C ILE A 262 -13.47 -2.94 -8.21
N VAL A 263 -14.52 -3.68 -8.56
CA VAL A 263 -15.92 -3.25 -8.36
C VAL A 263 -16.23 -3.05 -6.88
N THR A 264 -15.72 -3.92 -5.99
CA THR A 264 -15.87 -3.78 -4.54
C THR A 264 -15.17 -2.52 -4.03
N PHE A 265 -13.96 -2.24 -4.52
CA PHE A 265 -13.26 -0.99 -4.24
C PHE A 265 -14.07 0.24 -4.71
N PHE A 266 -14.59 0.25 -5.94
CA PHE A 266 -15.41 1.36 -6.45
C PHE A 266 -16.67 1.59 -5.61
N LYS A 267 -17.46 0.54 -5.33
CA LYS A 267 -18.65 0.61 -4.48
C LYS A 267 -18.31 1.18 -3.09
N ARG A 268 -17.18 0.79 -2.51
CA ARG A 268 -16.71 1.23 -1.18
C ARG A 268 -16.37 2.73 -1.12
N ILE A 269 -15.89 3.32 -2.21
CA ILE A 269 -15.57 4.77 -2.29
C ILE A 269 -16.68 5.61 -2.92
N GLY A 270 -17.89 5.05 -3.07
CA GLY A 270 -19.07 5.78 -3.56
C GLY A 270 -19.19 5.90 -5.08
N ILE A 271 -18.29 5.26 -5.85
CA ILE A 271 -18.40 5.18 -7.31
C ILE A 271 -19.43 4.11 -7.68
N THR A 272 -20.23 4.35 -8.73
CA THR A 272 -21.29 3.45 -9.20
C THR A 272 -21.06 2.98 -10.63
N ALA A 273 -21.84 1.98 -11.06
CA ALA A 273 -21.87 1.50 -12.45
C ALA A 273 -22.30 2.57 -13.47
N LYS A 274 -22.80 3.74 -13.03
CA LYS A 274 -23.12 4.87 -13.90
C LYS A 274 -21.93 5.79 -14.15
N ASP A 275 -20.97 5.82 -13.24
CA ASP A 275 -19.77 6.66 -13.32
C ASP A 275 -18.66 5.97 -14.11
N VAL A 276 -18.53 4.65 -13.95
CA VAL A 276 -17.47 3.83 -14.55
C VAL A 276 -18.00 2.52 -15.14
N GLY A 277 -17.22 1.93 -16.02
CA GLY A 277 -17.42 0.56 -16.48
C GLY A 277 -16.10 -0.11 -16.87
N PHE A 278 -16.16 -1.36 -17.28
CA PHE A 278 -15.05 -2.12 -17.85
C PHE A 278 -15.41 -2.56 -19.26
N LYS A 279 -14.51 -2.29 -20.20
CA LYS A 279 -14.53 -2.90 -21.52
C LYS A 279 -13.76 -4.21 -21.46
N ILE A 280 -14.38 -5.30 -21.90
CA ILE A 280 -13.83 -6.66 -21.86
C ILE A 280 -13.64 -7.17 -23.29
N SER A 281 -12.52 -7.85 -23.54
CA SER A 281 -12.23 -8.58 -24.78
C SER A 281 -11.32 -9.78 -24.47
N SER A 282 -10.92 -10.54 -25.50
CA SER A 282 -9.88 -11.57 -25.38
C SER A 282 -8.94 -11.49 -26.56
N ARG A 283 -7.63 -11.61 -26.32
CA ARG A 283 -6.63 -11.68 -27.41
C ARG A 283 -6.80 -12.91 -28.29
N LYS A 284 -7.41 -13.98 -27.76
CA LYS A 284 -7.78 -15.16 -28.56
C LYS A 284 -8.71 -14.80 -29.73
N VAL A 285 -9.56 -13.78 -29.61
CA VAL A 285 -10.40 -13.25 -30.71
C VAL A 285 -9.54 -12.81 -31.90
N LEU A 286 -8.51 -12.01 -31.66
CA LEU A 286 -7.60 -11.55 -32.70
C LEU A 286 -6.75 -12.70 -33.24
N GLN A 287 -6.39 -13.66 -32.39
CA GLN A 287 -5.60 -14.81 -32.76
C GLN A 287 -6.39 -15.75 -33.69
N GLU A 288 -7.67 -15.99 -33.42
CA GLU A 288 -8.58 -16.77 -34.28
C GLU A 288 -8.68 -16.13 -35.68
N VAL A 289 -8.90 -14.80 -35.77
CA VAL A 289 -8.92 -14.06 -37.04
C VAL A 289 -7.59 -14.18 -37.79
N LEU A 290 -6.47 -13.84 -37.15
CA LEU A 290 -5.16 -13.83 -37.80
C LEU A 290 -4.68 -15.24 -38.21
N SER A 291 -5.12 -16.28 -37.50
CA SER A 291 -4.83 -17.68 -37.85
C SER A 291 -5.54 -18.12 -39.13
N PHE A 292 -6.72 -17.60 -39.44
CA PHE A 292 -7.42 -17.87 -40.71
C PHE A 292 -6.57 -17.43 -41.92
N TYR A 293 -5.89 -16.29 -41.80
CA TYR A 293 -4.97 -15.75 -42.79
C TYR A 293 -3.54 -16.34 -42.69
N SER A 294 -3.34 -17.38 -41.89
CA SER A 294 -2.03 -18.04 -41.67
C SER A 294 -0.91 -17.10 -41.18
N VAL A 295 -1.26 -16.03 -40.47
CA VAL A 295 -0.29 -15.05 -39.96
C VAL A 295 0.55 -15.67 -38.82
N PRO A 296 1.90 -15.66 -38.90
CA PRO A 296 2.76 -16.23 -37.87
C PRO A 296 2.55 -15.60 -36.47
N GLU A 297 2.61 -16.43 -35.42
CA GLU A 297 2.49 -15.99 -34.01
C GLU A 297 3.55 -14.94 -33.61
N SER A 298 4.71 -14.92 -34.28
CA SER A 298 5.75 -13.89 -34.10
C SER A 298 5.32 -12.48 -34.50
N LEU A 299 4.29 -12.35 -35.36
CA LEU A 299 3.70 -11.08 -35.76
C LEU A 299 2.50 -10.68 -34.89
N PHE A 300 1.86 -11.64 -34.22
CA PHE A 300 0.68 -11.41 -33.38
C PHE A 300 0.90 -10.34 -32.30
N ALA A 301 2.02 -10.41 -31.57
CA ALA A 301 2.36 -9.43 -30.55
C ALA A 301 2.59 -8.01 -31.12
N LYS A 302 3.15 -7.91 -32.34
CA LYS A 302 3.34 -6.62 -33.03
C LYS A 302 1.99 -6.04 -33.46
N ALA A 303 1.12 -6.86 -34.07
CA ALA A 303 -0.24 -6.46 -34.43
C ALA A 303 -1.02 -5.96 -33.21
N CYS A 304 -0.93 -6.66 -32.07
CA CYS A 304 -1.57 -6.22 -30.82
C CYS A 304 -1.10 -4.84 -30.33
N ILE A 305 0.20 -4.52 -30.47
CA ILE A 305 0.76 -3.21 -30.09
C ILE A 305 0.24 -2.11 -31.02
N ILE A 306 0.14 -2.38 -32.33
CA ILE A 306 -0.41 -1.44 -33.32
C ILE A 306 -1.90 -1.20 -33.05
N ILE A 307 -2.66 -2.27 -32.78
CA ILE A 307 -4.11 -2.18 -32.49
C ILE A 307 -4.39 -1.41 -31.20
N ASP A 308 -3.52 -1.48 -30.18
CA ASP A 308 -3.64 -0.62 -28.99
C ASP A 308 -3.49 0.88 -29.34
N LYS A 309 -2.90 1.26 -30.49
CA LYS A 309 -2.88 2.65 -30.97
C LYS A 309 -4.21 3.11 -31.58
N MET A 310 -5.18 2.21 -31.84
CA MET A 310 -6.50 2.60 -32.36
C MET A 310 -7.20 3.59 -31.43
N GLY A 311 -7.83 4.62 -32.01
CA GLY A 311 -8.42 5.73 -31.27
C GLY A 311 -7.41 6.73 -30.70
N LYS A 312 -6.10 6.48 -30.81
CA LYS A 312 -5.01 7.41 -30.44
C LYS A 312 -4.38 8.06 -31.69
N ILE A 313 -4.33 7.33 -32.81
CA ILE A 313 -3.87 7.81 -34.13
C ILE A 313 -4.93 7.54 -35.22
N PRO A 314 -4.85 8.19 -36.40
CA PRO A 314 -5.80 7.99 -37.51
C PRO A 314 -5.81 6.55 -38.05
N MET A 315 -6.96 6.09 -38.54
CA MET A 315 -7.12 4.72 -39.05
C MET A 315 -6.21 4.39 -40.24
N GLU A 316 -5.95 5.37 -41.11
CA GLU A 316 -5.05 5.19 -42.26
C GLU A 316 -3.56 5.09 -41.86
N GLU A 317 -3.21 5.47 -40.62
CA GLU A 317 -1.89 5.23 -40.04
C GLU A 317 -1.81 3.81 -39.45
N ILE A 318 -2.89 3.35 -38.77
CA ILE A 318 -3.04 1.96 -38.28
C ILE A 318 -2.89 0.95 -39.43
N LYS A 319 -3.61 1.14 -40.55
CA LYS A 319 -3.52 0.24 -41.71
C LYS A 319 -2.08 0.13 -42.23
N LYS A 320 -1.40 1.25 -42.42
CA LYS A 320 0.00 1.30 -42.87
C LYS A 320 0.96 0.63 -41.89
N GLU A 321 0.77 0.81 -40.59
CA GLU A 321 1.59 0.08 -39.60
C GLU A 321 1.35 -1.43 -39.67
N LEU A 322 0.12 -1.90 -39.92
CA LEU A 322 -0.19 -3.33 -40.09
C LEU A 322 0.37 -3.90 -41.41
N GLU A 323 0.28 -3.15 -42.51
CA GLU A 323 0.92 -3.47 -43.81
C GLU A 323 2.44 -3.63 -43.67
N LEU A 324 3.09 -2.74 -42.89
CA LEU A 324 4.53 -2.81 -42.58
C LEU A 324 4.92 -4.00 -41.69
N VAL A 325 3.94 -4.67 -41.06
CA VAL A 325 4.12 -5.94 -40.32
C VAL A 325 3.78 -7.15 -41.20
N GLU A 326 3.66 -6.96 -42.52
CA GLU A 326 3.45 -8.01 -43.54
C GLU A 326 2.07 -8.70 -43.44
N LEU A 327 1.06 -8.05 -42.84
CA LEU A 327 -0.33 -8.51 -42.92
C LEU A 327 -0.91 -8.19 -44.31
N SER A 328 -1.61 -9.15 -44.91
CA SER A 328 -2.35 -8.93 -46.16
C SER A 328 -3.54 -7.98 -45.96
N ASN A 329 -3.90 -7.21 -46.98
CA ASN A 329 -5.05 -6.29 -46.94
C ASN A 329 -6.35 -6.98 -46.48
N ASP A 330 -6.66 -8.17 -47.00
CA ASP A 330 -7.85 -8.94 -46.62
C ASP A 330 -7.86 -9.25 -45.10
N ALA A 331 -6.70 -9.60 -44.53
CA ALA A 331 -6.54 -9.83 -43.09
C ALA A 331 -6.70 -8.55 -42.27
N ILE A 332 -6.23 -7.41 -42.79
CA ILE A 332 -6.38 -6.09 -42.14
C ILE A 332 -7.86 -5.66 -42.16
N GLU A 333 -8.57 -5.84 -43.27
CA GLU A 333 -9.98 -5.49 -43.39
C GLU A 333 -10.85 -6.35 -42.46
N ASP A 334 -10.65 -7.67 -42.43
CA ASP A 334 -11.42 -8.58 -41.57
C ASP A 334 -11.13 -8.33 -40.07
N LEU A 335 -9.86 -8.11 -39.72
CA LEU A 335 -9.43 -7.73 -38.38
C LEU A 335 -10.07 -6.42 -37.92
N LEU A 336 -10.07 -5.38 -38.76
CA LEU A 336 -10.71 -4.11 -38.44
C LEU A 336 -12.24 -4.24 -38.34
N GLN A 337 -12.85 -5.12 -39.14
CA GLN A 337 -14.28 -5.46 -39.00
C GLN A 337 -14.54 -6.10 -37.63
N VAL A 338 -13.77 -7.10 -37.22
CA VAL A 338 -13.94 -7.78 -35.92
C VAL A 338 -13.70 -6.82 -34.75
N LEU A 339 -12.69 -5.96 -34.80
CA LEU A 339 -12.40 -4.95 -33.76
C LEU A 339 -13.52 -3.89 -33.63
N SER A 340 -14.34 -3.71 -34.66
CA SER A 340 -15.51 -2.81 -34.60
C SER A 340 -16.67 -3.38 -33.75
N ILE A 341 -16.74 -4.70 -33.56
CA ILE A 341 -17.85 -5.39 -32.88
C ILE A 341 -17.95 -4.98 -31.39
N LYS A 342 -19.18 -4.79 -30.91
CA LYS A 342 -19.50 -4.41 -29.51
C LYS A 342 -20.49 -5.35 -28.82
N SER A 343 -21.04 -6.35 -29.53
CA SER A 343 -21.87 -7.41 -28.94
C SER A 343 -21.17 -8.78 -28.96
N LEU A 344 -21.36 -9.58 -27.91
CA LEU A 344 -20.91 -10.98 -27.92
C LEU A 344 -21.70 -11.84 -28.93
N THR A 345 -22.95 -11.48 -29.22
CA THR A 345 -23.78 -12.18 -30.22
C THR A 345 -23.24 -11.94 -31.63
N GLU A 346 -22.94 -10.68 -31.97
CA GLU A 346 -22.32 -10.32 -33.26
C GLU A 346 -20.95 -10.99 -33.44
N LEU A 347 -20.16 -11.11 -32.35
CA LEU A 347 -18.88 -11.81 -32.36
C LEU A 347 -19.05 -13.32 -32.65
N GLU A 348 -20.03 -13.95 -31.98
CA GLU A 348 -20.38 -15.35 -32.20
C GLU A 348 -20.90 -15.61 -33.62
N GLU A 349 -21.68 -14.69 -34.20
CA GLU A 349 -22.13 -14.77 -35.59
C GLU A 349 -20.97 -14.65 -36.58
N LYS A 350 -19.94 -13.84 -36.25
CA LYS A 350 -18.77 -13.59 -37.10
C LYS A 350 -17.71 -14.69 -37.04
N LEU A 351 -17.43 -15.24 -35.86
CA LEU A 351 -16.37 -16.25 -35.64
C LEU A 351 -16.87 -17.68 -35.44
N GLY A 352 -18.17 -17.85 -35.17
CA GLY A 352 -18.78 -19.12 -34.78
C GLY A 352 -18.75 -19.35 -33.27
N GLY A 353 -19.83 -19.95 -32.74
CA GLY A 353 -20.00 -20.19 -31.29
C GLY A 353 -19.10 -21.27 -30.68
N THR A 354 -18.24 -21.91 -31.48
CA THR A 354 -17.32 -22.97 -31.04
C THR A 354 -15.91 -22.49 -30.73
N GLY A 355 -15.60 -21.20 -30.97
CA GLY A 355 -14.30 -20.61 -30.64
C GLY A 355 -14.03 -20.58 -29.13
N GLU A 356 -12.79 -20.83 -28.74
CA GLU A 356 -12.37 -20.80 -27.33
C GLU A 356 -12.59 -19.38 -26.75
N ALA A 357 -12.26 -18.35 -27.54
CA ALA A 357 -12.42 -16.95 -27.16
C ALA A 357 -13.88 -16.59 -26.82
N VAL A 358 -14.84 -17.03 -27.65
CA VAL A 358 -16.27 -16.76 -27.46
C VAL A 358 -16.80 -17.49 -26.23
N SER A 359 -16.37 -18.74 -26.01
CA SER A 359 -16.74 -19.55 -24.85
C SER A 359 -16.27 -18.92 -23.53
N GLU A 360 -14.97 -18.55 -23.45
CA GLU A 360 -14.37 -17.90 -22.29
C GLU A 360 -15.07 -16.57 -21.95
N LEU A 361 -15.33 -15.74 -22.96
CA LEU A 361 -16.04 -14.47 -22.79
C LEU A 361 -17.46 -14.70 -22.25
N LYS A 362 -18.23 -15.63 -22.83
CA LYS A 362 -19.57 -15.97 -22.33
C LYS A 362 -19.53 -16.46 -20.87
N GLN A 363 -18.55 -17.28 -20.52
CA GLN A 363 -18.37 -17.75 -19.15
C GLN A 363 -18.06 -16.60 -18.18
N LEU A 364 -17.17 -15.67 -18.54
CA LEU A 364 -16.88 -14.49 -17.71
C LEU A 364 -18.10 -13.58 -17.53
N PHE A 365 -18.90 -13.33 -18.58
CA PHE A 365 -20.12 -12.54 -18.46
C PHE A 365 -21.20 -13.25 -17.62
N SER A 366 -21.29 -14.58 -17.71
CA SER A 366 -22.17 -15.38 -16.83
C SER A 366 -21.73 -15.29 -15.36
N LEU A 367 -20.42 -15.40 -15.09
CA LEU A 367 -19.88 -15.20 -13.74
C LEU A 367 -20.15 -13.78 -13.22
N ALA A 368 -20.00 -12.75 -14.06
CA ALA A 368 -20.27 -11.35 -13.68
C ALA A 368 -21.70 -11.12 -13.18
N GLU A 369 -22.68 -11.83 -13.73
CA GLU A 369 -24.06 -11.86 -13.22
C GLU A 369 -24.10 -12.46 -11.81
N LYS A 370 -23.45 -13.61 -11.58
CA LYS A 370 -23.49 -14.33 -10.29
C LYS A 370 -22.70 -13.62 -9.18
N PHE A 371 -21.63 -12.91 -9.54
CA PHE A 371 -20.89 -12.02 -8.63
C PHE A 371 -21.59 -10.65 -8.41
N GLY A 372 -22.66 -10.33 -9.15
CA GLY A 372 -23.41 -9.08 -8.96
C GLY A 372 -22.69 -7.82 -9.46
N TYR A 373 -21.97 -7.93 -10.59
CA TYR A 373 -21.33 -6.81 -11.27
C TYR A 373 -21.60 -6.72 -12.79
N SER A 374 -22.56 -7.46 -13.35
CA SER A 374 -22.91 -7.42 -14.78
C SER A 374 -23.10 -6.01 -15.36
N GLU A 375 -23.76 -5.09 -14.64
CA GLU A 375 -23.94 -3.68 -15.04
C GLU A 375 -22.64 -2.88 -15.20
N TRP A 376 -21.54 -3.38 -14.65
CA TRP A 376 -20.23 -2.72 -14.68
C TRP A 376 -19.42 -3.11 -15.92
N ILE A 377 -19.76 -4.21 -16.61
CA ILE A 377 -18.98 -4.72 -17.74
C ILE A 377 -19.73 -4.56 -19.07
N GLN A 378 -18.97 -4.42 -20.15
CA GLN A 378 -19.46 -4.43 -21.52
C GLN A 378 -18.41 -5.04 -22.44
N PHE A 379 -18.84 -5.73 -23.50
CA PHE A 379 -17.91 -6.25 -24.50
C PHE A 379 -17.45 -5.13 -25.44
N ASP A 380 -16.18 -5.16 -25.82
CA ASP A 380 -15.62 -4.26 -26.82
C ASP A 380 -14.41 -4.92 -27.47
N ALA A 381 -14.58 -5.46 -28.68
CA ALA A 381 -13.54 -6.22 -29.38
C ALA A 381 -12.22 -5.44 -29.56
N SER A 382 -12.29 -4.10 -29.62
CA SER A 382 -11.13 -3.21 -29.81
C SER A 382 -10.16 -3.16 -28.62
N VAL A 383 -10.52 -3.69 -27.45
CA VAL A 383 -9.62 -3.72 -26.30
C VAL A 383 -8.61 -4.85 -26.45
N VAL A 384 -7.34 -4.49 -26.63
CA VAL A 384 -6.23 -5.45 -26.77
C VAL A 384 -5.14 -5.28 -25.71
N ARG A 385 -5.03 -4.06 -25.14
CA ARG A 385 -4.05 -3.58 -24.15
C ARG A 385 -2.61 -3.64 -24.67
N GLY A 386 -1.88 -2.52 -24.58
CA GLY A 386 -0.55 -2.35 -25.18
C GLY A 386 0.63 -3.13 -24.56
N LEU A 387 0.41 -4.02 -23.58
CA LEU A 387 1.49 -4.85 -23.01
C LEU A 387 1.56 -6.17 -23.77
N ALA A 388 2.73 -6.50 -24.31
CA ALA A 388 2.89 -7.64 -25.22
C ALA A 388 2.53 -9.01 -24.59
N TYR A 389 2.61 -9.15 -23.26
CA TYR A 389 2.53 -10.44 -22.57
C TYR A 389 1.13 -11.03 -22.35
N TYR A 390 0.04 -10.31 -22.66
CA TYR A 390 -1.31 -10.88 -22.51
C TYR A 390 -1.58 -11.98 -23.55
N THR A 391 -2.22 -13.07 -23.11
CA THR A 391 -2.52 -14.30 -23.87
C THR A 391 -4.02 -14.58 -24.02
N GLY A 392 -4.85 -14.13 -23.08
CA GLY A 392 -6.29 -14.44 -23.03
C GLY A 392 -7.16 -13.20 -22.88
N ILE A 393 -8.12 -13.27 -21.95
CA ILE A 393 -9.00 -12.15 -21.61
C ILE A 393 -8.19 -10.92 -21.21
N VAL A 394 -8.64 -9.75 -21.67
CA VAL A 394 -8.10 -8.43 -21.33
C VAL A 394 -9.24 -7.48 -20.98
N PHE A 395 -8.98 -6.54 -20.06
CA PHE A 395 -9.98 -5.56 -19.63
C PHE A 395 -9.39 -4.17 -19.37
N GLU A 396 -10.23 -3.16 -19.58
CA GLU A 396 -9.93 -1.75 -19.34
C GLU A 396 -11.06 -1.08 -18.57
N GLY A 397 -10.76 -0.54 -17.38
CA GLY A 397 -11.70 0.28 -16.61
C GLY A 397 -11.71 1.72 -17.11
N PHE A 398 -12.87 2.26 -17.44
CA PHE A 398 -13.06 3.57 -18.06
C PHE A 398 -14.14 4.41 -17.34
N ASP A 399 -14.01 5.74 -17.42
CA ASP A 399 -15.05 6.70 -17.03
C ASP A 399 -16.13 6.74 -18.11
N ARG A 400 -17.42 6.60 -17.72
CA ARG A 400 -18.52 6.56 -18.68
C ARG A 400 -18.82 7.91 -19.35
N GLU A 401 -18.29 9.02 -18.83
CA GLU A 401 -18.32 10.31 -19.53
C GLU A 401 -17.22 10.46 -20.59
N GLY A 402 -16.28 9.51 -20.67
CA GLY A 402 -15.20 9.52 -21.68
C GLY A 402 -14.20 10.67 -21.53
N LYS A 403 -14.18 11.36 -20.37
CA LYS A 403 -13.32 12.52 -20.12
C LYS A 403 -11.91 12.12 -19.68
N LEU A 404 -11.80 10.98 -19.04
CA LEU A 404 -10.56 10.48 -18.46
C LEU A 404 -9.97 9.34 -19.30
N ARG A 405 -8.64 9.16 -19.15
CA ARG A 405 -7.94 7.96 -19.62
C ARG A 405 -8.42 6.73 -18.82
N ALA A 406 -8.05 5.54 -19.30
CA ALA A 406 -8.17 4.29 -18.54
C ALA A 406 -7.76 4.44 -17.06
N ILE A 407 -8.67 4.08 -16.16
CA ILE A 407 -8.52 4.16 -14.70
C ILE A 407 -7.63 3.00 -14.22
N CYS A 408 -7.87 1.82 -14.78
CA CYS A 408 -7.13 0.59 -14.53
C CYS A 408 -7.21 -0.32 -15.76
N GLY A 409 -6.45 -1.40 -15.76
CA GLY A 409 -6.67 -2.48 -16.71
C GLY A 409 -5.74 -3.66 -16.46
N GLY A 410 -6.09 -4.79 -17.05
CA GLY A 410 -5.50 -6.08 -16.75
C GLY A 410 -5.84 -7.13 -17.79
N GLY A 411 -5.56 -8.38 -17.46
CA GLY A 411 -5.81 -9.53 -18.30
C GLY A 411 -5.00 -10.76 -17.92
N ARG A 412 -5.14 -11.82 -18.72
CA ARG A 412 -4.46 -13.10 -18.61
C ARG A 412 -3.15 -13.13 -19.41
N TYR A 413 -2.10 -13.73 -18.84
CA TYR A 413 -0.71 -13.67 -19.32
C TYR A 413 0.08 -14.98 -19.08
N ASP A 414 -0.52 -16.14 -19.37
CA ASP A 414 -0.04 -17.48 -18.98
C ASP A 414 1.42 -17.82 -19.36
N ARG A 415 1.93 -17.16 -20.42
CA ARG A 415 3.31 -17.31 -20.92
C ARG A 415 4.28 -16.22 -20.43
N LEU A 416 4.00 -15.58 -19.28
CA LEU A 416 4.92 -14.58 -18.72
C LEU A 416 6.17 -15.22 -18.11
N LEU A 417 6.00 -16.27 -17.29
CA LEU A 417 7.10 -16.84 -16.52
C LEU A 417 8.14 -17.55 -17.41
N SER A 418 7.69 -18.26 -18.46
CA SER A 418 8.57 -18.95 -19.42
C SER A 418 9.57 -18.04 -20.13
N THR A 419 9.16 -16.82 -20.50
CA THR A 419 10.08 -15.83 -21.11
C THR A 419 11.20 -15.33 -20.19
N PHE A 420 11.06 -15.55 -18.88
CA PHE A 420 12.11 -15.30 -17.88
C PHE A 420 12.85 -16.59 -17.46
N GLY A 421 12.53 -17.74 -18.06
CA GLY A 421 13.15 -19.03 -17.78
C GLY A 421 12.46 -19.86 -16.70
N GLY A 422 11.20 -19.55 -16.36
CA GLY A 422 10.33 -20.42 -15.57
C GLY A 422 9.56 -21.43 -16.43
N ASP A 423 8.64 -22.16 -15.80
CA ASP A 423 7.63 -22.95 -16.50
C ASP A 423 6.46 -22.03 -16.95
N ASP A 424 5.71 -22.43 -17.99
CA ASP A 424 4.41 -21.80 -18.30
C ASP A 424 3.43 -22.06 -17.16
N LEU A 425 2.72 -21.01 -16.71
CA LEU A 425 1.86 -21.11 -15.55
C LEU A 425 0.69 -20.12 -15.69
N PRO A 426 -0.57 -20.59 -15.67
CA PRO A 426 -1.71 -19.73 -15.92
C PRO A 426 -1.78 -18.58 -14.93
N ALA A 427 -1.91 -17.35 -15.43
CA ALA A 427 -1.78 -16.16 -14.62
C ALA A 427 -2.63 -15.02 -15.16
N CYS A 428 -3.28 -14.27 -14.27
CA CYS A 428 -4.08 -13.10 -14.62
C CYS A 428 -3.97 -12.04 -13.54
N GLY A 429 -4.08 -10.76 -13.91
CA GLY A 429 -3.96 -9.67 -12.95
C GLY A 429 -4.29 -8.32 -13.54
N PHE A 430 -4.19 -7.27 -12.74
CA PHE A 430 -4.38 -5.89 -13.19
C PHE A 430 -3.40 -4.91 -12.55
N GLY A 431 -3.25 -3.75 -13.19
CA GLY A 431 -2.67 -2.56 -12.60
C GLY A 431 -3.70 -1.42 -12.51
N PHE A 432 -3.86 -0.84 -11.33
CA PHE A 432 -4.78 0.26 -11.03
C PHE A 432 -3.99 1.49 -10.57
N GLY A 433 -4.04 2.59 -11.32
CA GLY A 433 -3.17 3.76 -11.09
C GLY A 433 -3.75 4.80 -10.14
N ASP A 434 -2.93 5.34 -9.23
CA ASP A 434 -3.33 6.36 -8.25
C ASP A 434 -3.79 7.68 -8.90
N ALA A 435 -3.13 8.11 -9.98
CA ALA A 435 -3.35 9.42 -10.56
C ALA A 435 -4.74 9.61 -11.20
N VAL A 436 -5.30 8.59 -11.86
CA VAL A 436 -6.57 8.73 -12.60
C VAL A 436 -7.77 8.65 -11.66
N ILE A 437 -7.73 7.76 -10.66
CA ILE A 437 -8.82 7.63 -9.68
C ILE A 437 -8.99 8.90 -8.82
N ILE A 438 -7.89 9.57 -8.47
CA ILE A 438 -7.95 10.84 -7.73
C ILE A 438 -8.56 11.96 -8.59
N GLU A 439 -8.31 11.99 -9.91
CA GLU A 439 -8.98 12.93 -10.81
C GLU A 439 -10.48 12.62 -10.96
N LEU A 440 -10.86 11.34 -11.08
CA LEU A 440 -12.26 10.91 -11.12
C LEU A 440 -13.01 11.30 -9.84
N LEU A 441 -12.45 11.00 -8.66
CA LEU A 441 -13.07 11.35 -7.38
C LEU A 441 -13.23 12.87 -7.19
N LYS A 442 -12.31 13.69 -7.73
CA LYS A 442 -12.47 15.16 -7.76
C LYS A 442 -13.66 15.57 -8.64
N GLU A 443 -13.72 15.07 -9.87
CA GLU A 443 -14.80 15.43 -10.81
C GLU A 443 -16.17 14.98 -10.33
N ARG A 444 -16.25 13.86 -9.61
CA ARG A 444 -17.49 13.33 -9.01
C ARG A 444 -17.84 13.94 -7.65
N GLY A 445 -16.98 14.78 -7.07
CA GLY A 445 -17.19 15.34 -5.72
C GLY A 445 -17.10 14.31 -4.59
N LEU A 446 -16.39 13.20 -4.81
CA LEU A 446 -16.28 12.04 -3.92
C LEU A 446 -14.95 11.98 -3.14
N LEU A 447 -14.12 13.03 -3.17
CA LEU A 447 -12.95 13.08 -2.30
C LEU A 447 -13.38 13.22 -0.83
N PRO A 448 -12.83 12.41 0.10
CA PRO A 448 -13.11 12.55 1.52
C PRO A 448 -12.43 13.79 2.11
N GLU A 449 -13.09 14.43 3.08
CA GLU A 449 -12.43 15.39 3.96
C GLU A 449 -11.53 14.65 4.95
N LEU A 450 -10.22 14.90 4.85
CA LEU A 450 -9.20 14.29 5.69
C LEU A 450 -8.37 15.38 6.38
N PRO A 451 -8.92 16.12 7.36
CA PRO A 451 -8.15 17.07 8.15
C PRO A 451 -7.09 16.34 9.00
N LEU A 452 -6.06 17.07 9.46
CA LEU A 452 -5.31 16.62 10.63
C LEU A 452 -6.27 16.63 11.82
N GLU A 453 -6.35 15.54 12.57
CA GLU A 453 -7.15 15.44 13.79
C GLU A 453 -6.29 14.92 14.94
N ILE A 454 -6.39 15.57 16.09
CA ILE A 454 -5.62 15.26 17.31
C ILE A 454 -6.59 15.06 18.47
N GLU A 455 -6.45 14.01 19.28
CA GLU A 455 -7.40 13.80 20.39
C GLU A 455 -7.18 14.78 21.55
N ASN A 456 -5.92 15.13 21.83
CA ASN A 456 -5.54 16.02 22.92
C ASN A 456 -4.41 16.96 22.51
N ILE A 457 -4.52 18.23 22.89
CA ILE A 457 -3.37 19.14 22.98
C ILE A 457 -3.10 19.45 24.45
N VAL A 458 -1.87 19.21 24.91
CA VAL A 458 -1.44 19.45 26.30
C VAL A 458 -0.56 20.70 26.34
N CYS A 459 -0.86 21.63 27.25
CA CYS A 459 -0.09 22.85 27.45
C CYS A 459 0.15 23.10 28.94
N SER A 460 1.36 23.51 29.30
CA SER A 460 1.61 24.12 30.62
C SER A 460 1.09 25.55 30.65
N LEU A 461 0.55 25.99 31.79
CA LEU A 461 0.25 27.40 32.03
C LEU A 461 1.49 28.16 32.54
N ASP A 462 2.35 27.45 33.28
CA ASP A 462 3.57 27.97 33.88
C ASP A 462 4.81 27.32 33.24
N PRO A 463 5.88 28.06 32.88
CA PRO A 463 7.06 27.50 32.23
C PRO A 463 7.74 26.36 33.02
N ASN A 464 7.68 26.42 34.35
CA ASN A 464 8.24 25.41 35.25
C ASN A 464 7.47 24.07 35.18
N LEU A 465 6.26 24.05 34.62
CA LEU A 465 5.42 22.86 34.48
C LEU A 465 5.55 22.20 33.10
N GLN A 466 6.52 22.59 32.26
CA GLN A 466 6.78 21.90 31.00
C GLN A 466 7.09 20.40 31.21
N GLY A 467 7.82 20.05 32.27
CA GLY A 467 8.03 18.64 32.66
C GLY A 467 6.74 17.92 33.07
N ALA A 468 5.83 18.62 33.75
CA ALA A 468 4.52 18.09 34.12
C ALA A 468 3.62 17.87 32.90
N ALA A 469 3.53 18.85 31.99
CA ALA A 469 2.83 18.73 30.72
C ALA A 469 3.39 17.57 29.86
N ALA A 470 4.71 17.39 29.83
CA ALA A 470 5.34 16.26 29.16
C ALA A 470 4.98 14.90 29.80
N MET A 471 4.95 14.79 31.13
CA MET A 471 4.48 13.57 31.82
C MET A 471 3.03 13.25 31.48
N VAL A 472 2.14 14.25 31.48
CA VAL A 472 0.72 14.08 31.12
C VAL A 472 0.57 13.62 29.68
N ALA A 473 1.25 14.26 28.73
CA ALA A 473 1.24 13.84 27.32
C ALA A 473 1.78 12.41 27.13
N SER A 474 2.82 12.01 27.87
CA SER A 474 3.36 10.65 27.84
C SER A 474 2.39 9.61 28.39
N VAL A 475 1.68 9.90 29.49
CA VAL A 475 0.64 9.00 30.04
C VAL A 475 -0.52 8.81 29.07
N LEU A 476 -0.94 9.88 28.38
CA LEU A 476 -2.02 9.81 27.38
C LEU A 476 -1.58 9.04 26.12
N ARG A 477 -0.37 9.28 25.62
CA ARG A 477 0.23 8.50 24.50
C ARG A 477 0.41 7.02 24.87
N GLY A 478 0.78 6.72 26.12
CA GLY A 478 0.85 5.36 26.64
C GLY A 478 -0.49 4.63 26.70
N LYS A 479 -1.61 5.34 26.56
CA LYS A 479 -2.97 4.79 26.39
C LYS A 479 -3.41 4.71 24.92
N GLY A 480 -2.49 4.92 23.98
CA GLY A 480 -2.75 4.90 22.54
C GLY A 480 -3.38 6.18 21.97
N GLN A 481 -3.51 7.25 22.77
CA GLN A 481 -4.16 8.48 22.30
C GLN A 481 -3.22 9.36 21.47
N CYS A 482 -3.76 10.04 20.46
CA CYS A 482 -3.03 11.05 19.70
C CYS A 482 -2.91 12.36 20.51
N VAL A 483 -1.67 12.80 20.78
CA VAL A 483 -1.41 13.96 21.65
C VAL A 483 -0.37 14.91 21.08
N ASP A 484 -0.78 16.16 20.83
CA ASP A 484 0.12 17.29 20.63
C ASP A 484 0.57 17.87 21.98
N LEU A 485 1.83 18.27 22.09
CA LEU A 485 2.38 18.90 23.29
C LEU A 485 2.91 20.29 22.91
N VAL A 486 2.48 21.32 23.64
CA VAL A 486 2.97 22.69 23.43
C VAL A 486 4.38 22.84 24.01
N LEU A 487 5.38 22.62 23.15
CA LEU A 487 6.80 22.64 23.49
C LEU A 487 7.35 24.03 23.82
N GLU A 488 6.69 25.09 23.33
CA GLU A 488 7.12 26.48 23.49
C GLU A 488 6.31 27.18 24.57
N ASN A 489 6.93 28.07 25.35
CA ASN A 489 6.19 29.01 26.18
C ASN A 489 5.42 30.01 25.29
N LYS A 490 4.11 29.81 25.12
CA LYS A 490 3.23 30.63 24.27
C LYS A 490 2.00 31.09 25.05
N PRO A 491 1.50 32.32 24.82
CA PRO A 491 0.25 32.78 25.41
C PRO A 491 -0.93 31.88 25.03
N LEU A 492 -1.89 31.69 25.95
CA LEU A 492 -3.07 30.84 25.72
C LEU A 492 -3.83 31.14 24.42
N LYS A 493 -3.92 32.41 24.00
CA LYS A 493 -4.54 32.81 22.71
C LYS A 493 -3.89 32.12 21.49
N TRP A 494 -2.59 31.86 21.54
CA TRP A 494 -1.89 31.08 20.52
C TRP A 494 -2.20 29.58 20.63
N VAL A 495 -2.28 29.06 21.86
CA VAL A 495 -2.61 27.65 22.15
C VAL A 495 -4.01 27.29 21.64
N PHE A 496 -5.02 28.13 21.91
CA PHE A 496 -6.37 27.97 21.34
C PHE A 496 -6.35 28.00 19.81
N LYS A 497 -5.67 28.98 19.18
CA LYS A 497 -5.52 29.02 17.72
C LYS A 497 -4.83 27.76 17.16
N ARG A 498 -3.82 27.22 17.85
CA ARG A 498 -3.15 25.97 17.48
C ARG A 498 -4.11 24.80 17.59
N ALA A 499 -4.85 24.68 18.70
CA ALA A 499 -5.84 23.64 18.94
C ALA A 499 -6.89 23.59 17.82
N THR A 500 -7.45 24.74 17.43
CA THR A 500 -8.38 24.84 16.29
C THR A 500 -7.71 24.41 14.98
N ARG A 501 -6.49 24.90 14.70
CA ARG A 501 -5.77 24.61 13.44
C ARG A 501 -5.42 23.13 13.26
N ILE A 502 -5.13 22.41 14.35
CA ILE A 502 -4.82 20.95 14.31
C ILE A 502 -6.06 20.08 14.57
N ASN A 503 -7.26 20.68 14.57
CA ASN A 503 -8.53 20.05 14.92
C ASN A 503 -8.43 19.19 16.20
N ALA A 504 -7.91 19.77 17.27
CA ALA A 504 -7.77 19.07 18.54
C ALA A 504 -9.16 18.87 19.18
N ARG A 505 -9.49 17.63 19.58
CA ARG A 505 -10.77 17.35 20.27
C ARG A 505 -10.82 17.92 21.69
N ARG A 506 -9.67 17.94 22.39
CA ARG A 506 -9.56 18.39 23.79
C ARG A 506 -8.31 19.24 24.01
N LEU A 507 -8.46 20.37 24.71
CA LEU A 507 -7.34 21.13 25.28
C LEU A 507 -7.18 20.78 26.76
N ILE A 508 -5.97 20.39 27.14
CA ILE A 508 -5.56 20.01 28.51
C ILE A 508 -4.57 21.06 29.01
N LEU A 509 -4.92 21.75 30.10
CA LEU A 509 -4.11 22.80 30.70
C LEU A 509 -3.49 22.30 32.02
N VAL A 510 -2.17 22.48 32.16
CA VAL A 510 -1.40 22.08 33.35
C VAL A 510 -0.95 23.34 34.09
N GLY A 511 -1.74 23.75 35.09
CA GLY A 511 -1.44 24.86 35.99
C GLY A 511 -0.88 24.40 37.33
N SER A 512 -0.21 25.32 38.05
CA SER A 512 0.44 25.00 39.33
C SER A 512 -0.54 24.48 40.37
N ALA A 513 -1.72 25.10 40.51
CA ALA A 513 -2.73 24.69 41.48
C ALA A 513 -3.28 23.28 41.20
N GLU A 514 -3.55 22.95 39.94
CA GLU A 514 -4.04 21.63 39.52
C GLU A 514 -2.97 20.55 39.67
N TRP A 515 -1.70 20.87 39.41
CA TRP A 515 -0.57 19.96 39.56
C TRP A 515 -0.21 19.69 41.04
N GLU A 516 -0.28 20.71 41.89
CA GLU A 516 -0.10 20.59 43.33
C GLU A 516 -1.17 19.70 43.97
N ARG A 517 -2.43 19.87 43.54
CA ARG A 517 -3.59 19.07 43.97
C ARG A 517 -3.64 17.67 43.35
N GLY A 518 -2.72 17.33 42.45
CA GLY A 518 -2.69 16.03 41.76
C GLY A 518 -3.84 15.82 40.77
N MET A 519 -4.57 16.88 40.40
CA MET A 519 -5.74 16.84 39.51
C MET A 519 -5.34 16.44 38.09
N VAL A 520 -4.18 16.88 37.64
CA VAL A 520 -3.60 16.47 36.36
C VAL A 520 -2.38 15.57 36.60
N GLY A 521 -2.63 14.31 37.00
CA GLY A 521 -1.71 13.18 36.81
C GLY A 521 -0.33 13.22 37.49
N ARG A 522 -0.29 12.97 38.81
CA ARG A 522 0.89 12.29 39.41
C ARG A 522 0.72 10.77 39.26
N PRO A 523 1.78 10.00 38.93
CA PRO A 523 1.66 8.59 38.53
C PRO A 523 1.23 7.59 39.63
N SER A 524 0.90 8.06 40.85
CA SER A 524 0.52 7.22 41.99
C SER A 524 -0.96 7.27 42.40
N ILE A 525 -1.83 8.00 41.67
CA ILE A 525 -3.24 8.18 42.05
C ILE A 525 -4.18 7.85 40.86
N PRO A 526 -5.17 6.96 41.01
CA PRO A 526 -6.18 6.71 39.98
C PRO A 526 -7.22 7.84 39.93
N SER A 527 -7.55 8.28 38.71
CA SER A 527 -8.72 9.12 38.36
C SER A 527 -8.96 10.38 39.21
N VAL A 528 -8.42 11.53 38.76
CA VAL A 528 -8.73 12.88 39.28
C VAL A 528 -8.98 13.83 38.08
N PRO A 529 -9.82 14.88 38.17
CA PRO A 529 -10.31 15.59 36.98
C PRO A 529 -9.24 16.40 36.25
N ILE A 530 -9.15 16.18 34.93
CA ILE A 530 -8.42 17.04 34.01
C ILE A 530 -9.33 18.21 33.61
N THR A 531 -8.84 19.45 33.68
CA THR A 531 -9.53 20.60 33.08
C THR A 531 -9.50 20.47 31.56
N VAL A 532 -10.55 19.88 31.00
CA VAL A 532 -10.77 19.73 29.56
C VAL A 532 -11.61 20.90 29.07
N VAL A 533 -11.06 21.69 28.14
CA VAL A 533 -11.79 22.76 27.46
C VAL A 533 -12.07 22.34 26.02
N SER A 534 -13.32 22.49 25.56
CA SER A 534 -13.66 22.34 24.14
C SER A 534 -13.12 23.54 23.36
N PRO A 535 -12.29 23.35 22.32
CA PRO A 535 -11.71 24.47 21.58
C PRO A 535 -12.70 25.20 20.66
N GLN A 536 -13.97 24.77 20.58
CA GLN A 536 -15.01 25.45 19.80
C GLN A 536 -15.71 26.61 20.57
N SER A 537 -15.47 26.76 21.88
CA SER A 537 -16.01 27.85 22.70
C SER A 537 -14.91 28.83 23.14
N PRO A 538 -14.81 30.04 22.56
CA PRO A 538 -13.73 31.00 22.84
C PRO A 538 -13.95 31.88 24.09
N SER A 539 -14.96 31.58 24.93
CA SER A 539 -15.16 32.27 26.20
C SER A 539 -14.11 31.85 27.23
N LEU A 540 -13.44 32.84 27.84
CA LEU A 540 -12.76 32.64 29.12
C LEU A 540 -13.79 32.10 30.13
N PRO A 541 -13.49 31.05 30.90
CA PRO A 541 -14.39 30.57 31.94
C PRO A 541 -14.44 31.59 33.08
N THR A 542 -15.45 32.47 33.06
CA THR A 542 -15.95 33.08 34.28
C THR A 542 -16.48 31.98 35.19
N THR A 543 -16.30 32.14 36.50
CA THR A 543 -16.65 31.13 37.51
C THR A 543 -18.09 30.63 37.32
N SER A 544 -18.24 29.29 37.31
CA SER A 544 -19.45 28.52 36.95
C SER A 544 -19.79 28.44 35.45
N SER A 545 -19.23 27.44 34.79
CA SER A 545 -19.82 26.78 33.62
C SER A 545 -19.65 25.26 33.76
N THR A 546 -20.57 24.50 33.16
CA THR A 546 -20.86 23.10 33.50
C THR A 546 -19.66 22.16 33.30
N ILE A 547 -19.35 21.38 34.34
CA ILE A 547 -18.32 20.32 34.29
C ILE A 547 -18.99 19.04 33.76
N ASP A 548 -18.67 18.62 32.54
CA ASP A 548 -19.05 17.30 32.04
C ASP A 548 -18.18 16.21 32.71
N LEU A 549 -18.75 15.62 33.76
CA LEU A 549 -18.17 14.49 34.50
C LEU A 549 -18.29 13.19 33.67
N LEU A 550 -17.39 13.01 32.71
CA LEU A 550 -17.23 11.73 32.01
C LEU A 550 -16.60 10.67 32.93
N SER A 551 -17.44 9.90 33.61
CA SER A 551 -17.05 8.61 34.18
C SER A 551 -16.83 7.60 33.06
N LEU A 552 -15.61 7.07 32.93
CA LEU A 552 -15.31 5.93 32.05
C LEU A 552 -15.69 4.61 32.75
N PRO A 553 -16.23 3.61 32.04
CA PRO A 553 -16.65 2.36 32.64
C PRO A 553 -15.46 1.52 33.12
N THR A 554 -15.36 1.30 34.43
CA THR A 554 -14.49 0.28 35.03
C THR A 554 -15.08 -1.11 34.80
N ASN A 555 -14.38 -1.92 34.00
CA ASN A 555 -14.63 -3.35 33.89
C ASN A 555 -13.30 -4.08 33.69
N TYR A 556 -12.70 -4.58 34.78
CA TYR A 556 -11.89 -5.81 34.85
C TYR A 556 -11.55 -6.11 36.34
N GLY A 557 -11.82 -7.35 36.78
CA GLY A 557 -11.66 -7.80 38.18
C GLY A 557 -12.94 -7.60 39.01
N HIS A 558 -13.54 -8.60 39.68
CA HIS A 558 -13.13 -10.00 39.91
C HIS A 558 -14.33 -10.95 39.80
N LEU A 559 -14.04 -12.21 39.44
CA LEU A 559 -14.92 -13.35 39.68
C LEU A 559 -14.17 -14.30 40.63
N LEU A 560 -14.61 -14.41 41.89
CA LEU A 560 -14.58 -15.62 42.73
C LEU A 560 -15.21 -15.35 44.11
N HIS A 561 -15.90 -16.38 44.62
CA HIS A 561 -16.49 -16.54 45.96
C HIS A 561 -17.68 -15.66 46.43
N HIS A 562 -18.88 -16.22 46.19
CA HIS A 562 -19.87 -16.58 47.23
C HIS A 562 -19.36 -16.40 48.69
N GLN A 563 -20.09 -15.78 49.63
CA GLN A 563 -21.35 -16.31 50.18
C GLN A 563 -22.11 -15.31 51.10
N SER A 564 -23.36 -15.65 51.45
CA SER A 564 -24.17 -15.20 52.62
C SER A 564 -24.46 -13.70 52.85
N SER A 565 -25.70 -13.35 52.50
CA SER A 565 -26.64 -12.47 53.24
C SER A 565 -26.37 -12.18 54.72
N PHE A 566 -26.49 -10.90 55.14
CA PHE A 566 -27.51 -10.40 56.08
C PHE A 566 -27.40 -8.88 56.28
N SER A 567 -28.49 -8.21 56.65
CA SER A 567 -28.55 -6.81 57.10
C SER A 567 -29.84 -6.60 57.92
N PRO A 568 -30.01 -5.48 58.65
CA PRO A 568 -29.04 -4.59 59.33
C PRO A 568 -29.32 -4.53 60.86
N LEU A 569 -28.56 -3.75 61.67
CA LEU A 569 -29.07 -2.83 62.73
C LEU A 569 -27.99 -2.21 63.67
N LYS A 570 -28.08 -0.87 63.81
CA LYS A 570 -27.91 0.02 64.99
C LYS A 570 -26.80 -0.14 66.07
N GLN A 571 -26.09 1.00 66.23
CA GLN A 571 -25.85 1.78 67.48
C GLN A 571 -24.75 1.43 68.51
N HIS A 572 -23.81 2.39 68.60
CA HIS A 572 -23.26 3.07 69.80
C HIS A 572 -22.27 2.42 70.79
N LYS A 573 -21.17 3.18 71.05
CA LYS A 573 -20.52 3.49 72.37
C LYS A 573 -19.88 2.29 73.13
N LEU A 574 -18.58 2.27 73.48
CA LEU A 574 -17.83 3.23 74.31
C LEU A 574 -16.33 2.86 74.43
N ASN A 575 -15.47 3.88 74.60
CA ASN A 575 -14.31 4.02 75.52
C ASN A 575 -13.11 3.02 75.63
N HIS A 576 -11.94 3.60 75.28
CA HIS A 576 -10.71 3.78 76.11
C HIS A 576 -9.63 2.69 76.31
N VAL A 577 -8.43 3.25 76.61
CA VAL A 577 -7.17 2.69 77.18
C VAL A 577 -6.27 1.98 76.14
N PHE A 578 -5.22 2.64 75.60
CA PHE A 578 -3.82 2.71 76.12
C PHE A 578 -3.28 1.30 76.48
N SER A 579 -2.10 0.81 76.09
CA SER A 579 -0.80 1.33 75.61
C SER A 579 0.05 0.08 75.24
N LEU A 580 1.36 0.02 74.96
CA LEU A 580 2.53 0.84 75.28
C LEU A 580 3.72 0.39 74.37
N SER A 581 4.73 1.25 74.23
CA SER A 581 6.16 0.92 74.01
C SER A 581 6.64 0.04 72.82
N SER A 582 7.29 0.72 71.87
CA SER A 582 8.57 0.36 71.21
C SER A 582 9.69 -0.05 72.24
N PRO A 583 10.96 -0.39 71.89
CA PRO A 583 11.66 -0.27 70.61
C PRO A 583 12.49 -1.55 70.21
N PRO A 584 13.81 -1.57 69.90
CA PRO A 584 14.27 -1.58 68.49
C PRO A 584 15.47 -2.53 68.15
N TYR A 585 16.04 -2.30 66.95
CA TYR A 585 17.43 -2.53 66.50
C TYR A 585 17.84 -3.87 65.83
N ASN A 586 18.42 -3.68 64.64
CA ASN A 586 19.35 -4.52 63.86
C ASN A 586 20.72 -4.64 64.64
N PRO A 587 21.78 -5.44 64.31
CA PRO A 587 22.19 -5.89 62.95
C PRO A 587 23.11 -7.17 62.80
N LEU A 588 23.70 -7.35 61.59
CA LEU A 588 25.04 -7.91 61.24
C LEU A 588 25.39 -9.45 61.17
N TRP A 589 26.05 -9.78 60.03
CA TRP A 589 27.20 -10.71 59.77
C TRP A 589 27.04 -12.23 59.45
N SER A 590 27.31 -12.54 58.16
CA SER A 590 28.18 -13.59 57.58
C SER A 590 28.56 -14.88 58.35
N ARG A 591 28.48 -16.04 57.67
CA ARG A 591 29.64 -16.72 57.03
C ARG A 591 29.26 -17.97 56.20
N SER A 592 30.22 -18.38 55.38
CA SER A 592 30.22 -19.53 54.46
C SER A 592 30.42 -20.89 55.12
N LEU A 593 29.95 -21.96 54.47
CA LEU A 593 30.47 -23.32 54.62
C LEU A 593 30.37 -24.10 53.30
N THR A 594 31.38 -24.92 53.02
CA THR A 594 31.55 -25.78 51.83
C THR A 594 31.83 -27.22 52.31
N ILE A 595 32.00 -28.17 51.36
CA ILE A 595 32.25 -29.63 51.54
C ILE A 595 30.93 -30.44 51.60
N GLY A 596 30.77 -31.56 50.88
CA GLY A 596 31.72 -32.23 49.97
C GLY A 596 31.11 -33.38 49.15
N ASP A 597 31.97 -34.09 48.41
CA ASP A 597 31.65 -35.13 47.42
C ASP A 597 30.88 -36.36 47.93
N THR A 598 30.16 -37.04 47.02
CA THR A 598 30.32 -38.50 46.81
C THR A 598 29.84 -38.96 45.42
N ARG A 599 30.35 -40.11 44.97
CA ARG A 599 30.28 -40.63 43.58
C ARG A 599 29.16 -41.67 43.34
N THR A 600 29.08 -42.13 42.08
CA THR A 600 28.41 -43.34 41.52
C THR A 600 26.94 -43.15 41.12
N GLY A 601 26.46 -43.71 39.99
CA GLY A 601 27.11 -44.56 38.98
C GLY A 601 26.31 -44.64 37.67
N ASP A 602 26.83 -45.35 36.67
CA ASP A 602 26.33 -45.35 35.28
C ASP A 602 25.05 -46.20 35.02
N CYS A 603 24.48 -45.94 33.83
CA CYS A 603 23.60 -46.77 32.99
C CYS A 603 22.07 -46.74 33.18
N GLN A 604 21.41 -46.58 32.01
CA GLN A 604 19.96 -46.49 31.69
C GLN A 604 19.27 -45.15 31.96
#